data_AF-L0JKK2-F1
#
_entry.id   AF-L0JKK2-F1
#
_cell.length_a   1.000
_cell.length_b   1.000
_cell.length_c   1.000
_cell.angle_alpha   90.00
_cell.angle_beta   90.00
_cell.angle_gamma   90.00
#
_symmetry.space_group_name_H-M   'P 1'
#
loop_
_entity.id
_entity.type
_entity.pdbx_description
1 polymer ?
#
loop_
_entity_poly.entity_id
_entity_poly.type
_entity_poly.pdbx_seq_one_letter_code
_entity_poly.pdbx_strand_id
1 'polypeptide(L)'
;MGTHVLVPLDGSSQAWAAFDHAVSNHDGGRITTLHVVDPMAGVYSDYGGGGYYDPQIHDQAVERGNELGEEAHDRAEEAGVLETTTIDTAVETGPAARTIVQYADENDVDHIVMGSHGRSGVTRVLLGSVAETVTRRSPVPVTIVR
;
A
#
# COMPACT_ATOMS: atom_id res chain seq x y z
N MET A 1 -19.19 5.67 -14.27
CA MET A 1 -17.82 5.70 -13.72
C MET A 1 -17.79 4.64 -12.63
N GLY A 2 -16.89 3.67 -12.75
CA GLY A 2 -16.66 2.70 -11.67
C GLY A 2 -15.84 3.37 -10.57
N THR A 3 -16.03 2.95 -9.33
CA THR A 3 -15.28 3.45 -8.17
C THR A 3 -13.81 3.05 -8.26
N HIS A 4 -12.92 3.92 -7.77
CA HIS A 4 -11.49 3.70 -7.66
C HIS A 4 -11.09 3.44 -6.21
N VAL A 5 -10.61 2.23 -5.93
CA VAL A 5 -10.16 1.81 -4.60
C VAL A 5 -8.63 1.77 -4.55
N LEU A 6 -8.04 2.41 -3.55
CA LEU A 6 -6.60 2.34 -3.27
C LEU A 6 -6.32 1.31 -2.17
N VAL A 7 -5.38 0.40 -2.42
CA VAL A 7 -4.95 -0.62 -1.47
C VAL A 7 -3.43 -0.51 -1.24
N PRO A 8 -3.00 0.10 -0.12
CA PRO A 8 -1.59 0.13 0.24
C PRO A 8 -1.06 -1.26 0.61
N LEU A 9 0.06 -1.69 0.00
CA LEU A 9 0.69 -2.99 0.24
C LEU A 9 2.12 -2.84 0.75
N ASP A 10 2.43 -3.51 1.87
CA ASP A 10 3.79 -3.64 2.42
C ASP A 10 4.27 -5.10 2.48
N GLY A 11 3.49 -6.02 1.89
CA GLY A 11 3.71 -7.47 1.89
C GLY A 11 3.32 -8.16 3.20
N SER A 12 2.75 -7.45 4.18
CA SER A 12 2.23 -8.08 5.40
C SER A 12 0.94 -8.87 5.14
N SER A 13 0.64 -9.83 6.02
CA SER A 13 -0.60 -10.61 5.92
C SER A 13 -1.85 -9.75 6.09
N GLN A 14 -1.80 -8.68 6.88
CA GLN A 14 -2.92 -7.76 7.04
C GLN A 14 -3.14 -6.87 5.81
N ALA A 15 -2.06 -6.45 5.13
CA ALA A 15 -2.17 -5.74 3.86
C ALA A 15 -2.82 -6.63 2.79
N TRP A 16 -2.41 -7.91 2.74
CA TRP A 16 -3.04 -8.89 1.86
C TRP A 16 -4.51 -9.17 2.21
N ALA A 17 -4.85 -9.31 3.48
CA ALA A 17 -6.25 -9.43 3.89
C ALA A 17 -7.09 -8.20 3.47
N ALA A 18 -6.49 -7.01 3.48
CA ALA A 18 -7.14 -5.81 2.98
C ALA A 18 -7.38 -5.83 1.47
N PHE A 19 -6.40 -6.33 0.70
CA PHE A 19 -6.56 -6.54 -0.74
C PHE A 19 -7.66 -7.56 -1.04
N ASP A 20 -7.62 -8.73 -0.39
CA ASP A 20 -8.62 -9.79 -0.59
C ASP A 20 -10.03 -9.29 -0.20
N HIS A 21 -10.13 -8.46 0.85
CA HIS A 21 -11.37 -7.78 1.21
C HIS A 21 -11.84 -6.79 0.15
N ALA A 22 -10.95 -5.97 -0.42
CA ALA A 22 -11.28 -5.04 -1.49
C ALA A 22 -11.81 -5.81 -2.72
N VAL A 23 -11.09 -6.84 -3.17
CA VAL A 23 -11.50 -7.70 -4.28
C VAL A 23 -12.88 -8.34 -4.05
N SER A 24 -13.14 -8.83 -2.84
CA SER A 24 -14.40 -9.53 -2.54
C SER A 24 -15.62 -8.62 -2.37
N ASN A 25 -15.40 -7.32 -2.08
CA ASN A 25 -16.48 -6.38 -1.75
C ASN A 25 -16.61 -5.25 -2.78
N HIS A 26 -15.74 -5.23 -3.79
CA HIS A 26 -15.70 -4.20 -4.81
C HIS A 26 -16.09 -4.79 -6.16
N ASP A 27 -17.34 -4.57 -6.57
CA ASP A 27 -17.84 -5.04 -7.86
C ASP A 27 -17.56 -4.00 -8.97
N GLY A 28 -16.44 -4.22 -9.66
CA GLY A 28 -16.08 -3.51 -10.87
C GLY A 28 -15.48 -2.11 -10.67
N GLY A 29 -14.81 -1.61 -11.71
CA GLY A 29 -14.06 -0.36 -11.64
C GLY A 29 -12.56 -0.62 -11.54
N ARG A 30 -11.87 0.07 -10.62
CA ARG A 30 -10.41 0.04 -10.50
C ARG A 30 -9.98 -0.21 -9.07
N ILE A 31 -9.02 -1.11 -8.88
CA ILE A 31 -8.22 -1.23 -7.67
C ILE A 31 -6.78 -0.88 -8.03
N THR A 32 -6.19 0.10 -7.35
CA THR A 32 -4.77 0.38 -7.45
C THR A 32 -4.06 -0.10 -6.19
N THR A 33 -3.08 -0.98 -6.36
CA THR A 33 -2.15 -1.34 -5.30
C THR A 33 -1.05 -0.30 -5.21
N LEU A 34 -0.73 0.14 -4.00
CA LEU A 34 0.30 1.15 -3.76
C LEU A 34 1.36 0.63 -2.80
N HIS A 35 2.59 0.45 -3.30
CA HIS A 35 3.76 0.26 -2.46
C HIS A 35 4.45 1.61 -2.22
N VAL A 36 4.77 1.93 -0.96
CA VAL A 36 5.56 3.12 -0.64
C VAL A 36 6.94 2.73 -0.13
N VAL A 37 7.96 3.11 -0.89
CA VAL A 37 9.37 2.96 -0.55
C VAL A 37 9.77 4.07 0.43
N ASP A 38 10.34 3.67 1.56
CA ASP A 38 10.90 4.63 2.54
C ASP A 38 12.11 5.33 1.92
N PRO A 39 12.18 6.68 1.88
CA PRO A 39 13.32 7.41 1.33
C PRO A 39 14.62 7.18 2.13
N MET A 40 14.53 6.67 3.36
CA MET A 40 15.67 6.25 4.17
C MET A 40 16.08 4.80 3.92
N ALA A 41 15.37 4.05 3.07
CA ALA A 41 15.82 2.75 2.62
C ALA A 41 17.18 2.91 1.90
N GLY A 42 18.20 2.22 2.40
CA GLY A 42 19.57 2.33 1.89
C GLY A 42 20.41 3.44 2.51
N VAL A 43 19.85 4.27 3.40
CA VAL A 43 20.62 5.26 4.16
C VAL A 43 21.09 4.65 5.48
N TYR A 44 22.39 4.42 5.59
CA TYR A 44 23.02 3.95 6.84
C TYR A 44 23.94 5.01 7.41
N SER A 45 23.91 5.15 8.75
CA SER A 45 24.87 5.99 9.48
C SER A 45 26.13 5.17 9.74
N ASP A 46 27.28 5.68 9.32
CA ASP A 46 28.55 5.23 9.89
C ASP A 46 28.71 5.79 11.32
N TYR A 47 29.55 5.16 12.14
CA TYR A 47 29.92 5.57 13.49
C TYR A 47 30.49 7.00 13.54
N GLY A 48 30.91 7.56 12.40
CA GLY A 48 31.39 8.95 12.26
C GLY A 48 30.32 10.01 11.93
N GLY A 49 29.03 9.65 11.85
CA GLY A 49 27.94 10.59 11.57
C GLY A 49 27.77 10.99 10.09
N GLY A 50 28.47 10.32 9.17
CA GLY A 50 28.22 10.41 7.73
C GLY A 50 27.16 9.41 7.29
N GLY A 51 26.17 9.87 6.51
CA GLY A 51 25.18 9.01 5.87
C GLY A 51 25.70 8.51 4.53
N TYR A 52 25.70 7.19 4.33
CA TYR A 52 25.94 6.58 3.03
C TYR A 52 24.61 6.12 2.43
N TYR A 53 24.39 6.45 1.17
CA TYR A 53 23.24 5.97 0.39
C TYR A 53 23.70 4.80 -0.48
N ASP A 54 23.02 3.66 -0.34
CA ASP A 54 23.15 2.52 -1.23
C ASP A 54 21.99 2.49 -2.23
N PRO A 55 22.22 2.85 -3.51
CA PRO A 55 21.18 2.81 -4.54
C PRO A 55 20.59 1.42 -4.75
N GLN A 56 21.35 0.34 -4.50
CA GLN A 56 20.86 -1.02 -4.72
C GLN A 56 19.74 -1.39 -3.76
N ILE A 57 19.77 -0.88 -2.53
CA ILE A 57 18.72 -1.12 -1.54
C ILE A 57 17.43 -0.41 -1.93
N HIS A 58 17.53 0.81 -2.45
CA HIS A 58 16.37 1.51 -2.99
C HIS A 58 15.77 0.78 -4.19
N ASP A 59 16.62 0.37 -5.15
CA ASP A 59 16.17 -0.33 -6.36
C ASP A 59 15.49 -1.67 -6.01
N GLN A 60 16.03 -2.42 -5.04
CA GLN A 60 15.40 -3.63 -4.51
C GLN A 60 14.04 -3.35 -3.85
N ALA A 61 13.89 -2.22 -3.16
CA ALA A 61 12.62 -1.85 -2.56
C ALA A 61 11.57 -1.47 -3.62
N VAL A 62 11.98 -0.84 -4.71
CA VAL A 62 11.11 -0.57 -5.86
C VAL A 62 10.72 -1.88 -6.55
N GLU A 63 11.68 -2.77 -6.80
CA GLU A 63 11.44 -4.09 -7.40
C GLU A 63 10.44 -4.91 -6.56
N ARG A 64 10.61 -4.93 -5.23
CA ARG A 64 9.65 -5.52 -4.29
C ARG A 64 8.25 -4.96 -4.45
N GLY A 65 8.12 -3.65 -4.67
CA GLY A 65 6.82 -3.00 -4.91
C GLY A 65 6.14 -3.52 -6.18
N ASN A 66 6.90 -3.72 -7.25
CA ASN A 66 6.39 -4.29 -8.49
C ASN A 66 5.99 -5.75 -8.32
N GLU A 67 6.81 -6.56 -7.64
CA GLU A 67 6.47 -7.96 -7.31
C GLU A 67 5.14 -8.06 -6.54
N LEU A 68 4.92 -7.18 -5.55
CA LEU A 68 3.65 -7.14 -4.81
C LEU A 68 2.46 -6.80 -5.74
N GLY A 69 2.68 -5.97 -6.75
CA GLY A 69 1.67 -5.66 -7.76
C GLY A 69 1.35 -6.87 -8.65
N GLU A 70 2.37 -7.61 -9.08
CA GLU A 70 2.20 -8.86 -9.83
C GLU A 70 1.44 -9.91 -8.99
N GLU A 71 1.85 -10.12 -7.73
CA GLU A 71 1.16 -11.01 -6.79
C GLU A 71 -0.32 -10.60 -6.60
N ALA A 72 -0.63 -9.29 -6.59
CA ALA A 72 -1.99 -8.80 -6.47
C ALA A 72 -2.83 -9.07 -7.73
N HIS A 73 -2.23 -8.91 -8.91
CA HIS A 73 -2.87 -9.23 -10.17
C HIS A 73 -3.22 -10.73 -10.24
N ASP A 74 -2.28 -11.61 -9.89
CA ASP A 74 -2.49 -13.06 -9.88
C ASP A 74 -3.64 -13.45 -8.93
N ARG A 75 -3.69 -12.86 -7.72
CA ARG A 75 -4.80 -13.09 -6.78
C ARG A 75 -6.15 -12.64 -7.31
N ALA A 76 -6.19 -11.51 -8.02
CA ALA A 76 -7.43 -11.03 -8.63
C ALA A 76 -7.88 -11.91 -9.80
N GLU A 77 -6.93 -12.48 -10.56
CA GLU A 77 -7.22 -13.50 -11.58
C GLU A 77 -7.80 -14.76 -10.94
N GLU A 78 -7.17 -15.28 -9.88
CA GLU A 78 -7.66 -16.45 -9.14
C GLU A 78 -9.06 -16.21 -8.53
N ALA A 79 -9.34 -14.98 -8.10
CA ALA A 79 -10.65 -14.57 -7.60
C ALA A 79 -11.70 -14.39 -8.72
N GLY A 80 -11.29 -14.38 -9.99
CA GLY A 80 -12.19 -14.25 -11.14
C GLY A 80 -12.80 -12.85 -11.33
N VAL A 81 -12.15 -11.80 -10.83
CA VAL A 81 -12.72 -10.43 -10.86
C VAL A 81 -12.21 -9.56 -12.02
N LEU A 82 -11.23 -10.04 -12.79
CA LEU A 82 -10.58 -9.25 -13.84
C LEU A 82 -11.51 -8.90 -15.02
N GLU A 83 -12.65 -9.59 -15.18
CA GLU A 83 -13.64 -9.23 -16.20
C GLU A 83 -14.35 -7.90 -15.91
N THR A 84 -14.42 -7.50 -14.63
CA THR A 84 -15.15 -6.29 -14.19
C THR A 84 -14.23 -5.26 -13.53
N THR A 85 -13.10 -5.69 -12.99
CA THR A 85 -12.20 -4.87 -12.15
C THR A 85 -10.80 -4.83 -12.73
N THR A 86 -10.29 -3.62 -13.00
CA THR A 86 -8.88 -3.43 -13.37
C THR A 86 -8.01 -3.38 -12.12
N ILE A 87 -6.89 -4.10 -12.13
CA ILE A 87 -5.85 -4.03 -11.09
C ILE A 87 -4.66 -3.25 -11.65
N ASP A 88 -4.38 -2.09 -11.06
CA ASP A 88 -3.22 -1.27 -11.38
C ASP A 88 -2.19 -1.35 -10.24
N THR A 89 -0.92 -1.08 -10.55
CA THR A 89 0.19 -1.06 -9.59
C THR A 89 0.87 0.30 -9.62
N ALA A 90 1.08 0.87 -8.43
CA ALA A 90 1.85 2.08 -8.23
C ALA A 90 2.94 1.84 -7.18
N VAL A 91 4.14 2.37 -7.46
CA VAL A 91 5.26 2.37 -6.52
C VAL A 91 5.73 3.80 -6.35
N GLU A 92 5.63 4.32 -5.14
CA GLU A 92 5.97 5.70 -4.79
C GLU A 92 7.07 5.75 -3.74
N THR A 93 7.82 6.84 -3.69
CA THR A 93 8.87 7.04 -2.67
C THR A 93 8.47 8.16 -1.72
N GLY A 94 8.49 7.89 -0.40
CA GLY A 94 8.22 8.91 0.60
C GLY A 94 7.76 8.36 1.95
N PRO A 95 7.38 9.24 2.89
CA PRO A 95 6.80 8.80 4.15
C PRO A 95 5.43 8.15 3.91
N ALA A 96 5.33 6.83 4.13
CA ALA A 96 4.18 5.99 3.79
C ALA A 96 2.81 6.66 3.98
N ALA A 97 2.48 7.12 5.19
CA ALA A 97 1.17 7.70 5.47
C ALA A 97 0.88 8.98 4.68
N ARG A 98 1.90 9.83 4.47
CA ARG A 98 1.76 11.06 3.69
C ARG A 98 1.56 10.74 2.22
N THR A 99 2.39 9.83 1.69
CA THR A 99 2.34 9.42 0.29
C THR A 99 1.00 8.76 -0.03
N ILE A 100 0.47 7.88 0.82
CA ILE A 100 -0.86 7.27 0.64
C ILE A 100 -1.97 8.33 0.56
N VAL A 101 -1.98 9.29 1.50
CA VAL A 101 -3.00 10.36 1.53
C VAL A 101 -2.88 11.26 0.30
N GLN A 102 -1.66 11.62 -0.09
CA GLN A 102 -1.41 12.44 -1.27
C GLN A 102 -1.82 11.71 -2.56
N TYR A 103 -1.47 10.43 -2.69
CA TYR A 103 -1.87 9.62 -3.84
C TYR A 103 -3.40 9.60 -3.99
N ALA A 104 -4.12 9.42 -2.87
CA ALA A 104 -5.57 9.40 -2.88
C ALA A 104 -6.18 10.74 -3.34
N ASP A 105 -5.59 11.86 -2.92
CA ASP A 105 -6.01 13.23 -3.29
C ASP A 105 -5.73 13.54 -4.78
N GLU A 106 -4.60 13.05 -5.30
CA GLU A 106 -4.12 13.39 -6.65
C GLU A 106 -4.64 12.46 -7.76
N ASN A 107 -5.15 11.26 -7.42
CA ASN A 107 -5.49 10.22 -8.40
C ASN A 107 -6.97 9.81 -8.38
N ASP A 108 -7.86 10.71 -7.97
CA ASP A 108 -9.31 10.49 -7.94
C ASP A 108 -9.69 9.16 -7.26
N VAL A 109 -9.07 8.86 -6.12
CA VAL A 109 -9.40 7.67 -5.32
C VAL A 109 -10.68 7.95 -4.56
N ASP A 110 -11.64 7.02 -4.61
CA ASP A 110 -12.93 7.14 -3.92
C ASP A 110 -12.92 6.47 -2.52
N HIS A 111 -12.03 5.50 -2.30
CA HIS A 111 -11.97 4.72 -1.06
C HIS A 111 -10.57 4.15 -0.84
N ILE A 112 -10.06 4.18 0.40
CA ILE A 112 -8.82 3.48 0.79
C ILE A 112 -9.16 2.23 1.61
N VAL A 113 -8.69 1.06 1.19
CA VAL A 113 -8.81 -0.19 1.97
C VAL A 113 -7.41 -0.61 2.41
N MET A 114 -7.16 -0.69 3.72
CA MET A 114 -5.82 -0.99 4.22
C MET A 114 -5.82 -1.91 5.44
N GLY A 115 -4.71 -2.62 5.62
CA GLY A 115 -4.48 -3.44 6.81
C GLY A 115 -4.36 -2.58 8.07
N SER A 116 -4.81 -3.12 9.20
CA SER A 116 -4.72 -2.44 10.50
C SER A 116 -3.29 -2.21 10.96
N HIS A 117 -2.36 -3.05 10.51
CA HIS A 117 -0.93 -3.00 10.81
C HIS A 117 -0.13 -3.52 9.61
N GLY A 118 1.15 -3.21 9.61
CA GLY A 118 2.11 -3.76 8.65
C GLY A 118 3.08 -4.75 9.28
N ARG A 119 4.26 -4.84 8.69
CA ARG A 119 5.35 -5.78 9.06
C ARG A 119 5.82 -5.72 10.52
N SER A 120 5.65 -4.59 11.21
CA SER A 120 6.12 -4.41 12.59
C SER A 120 5.23 -5.07 13.66
N GLY A 121 4.05 -5.59 13.28
CA GLY A 121 3.21 -6.48 14.08
C GLY A 121 3.04 -6.11 15.56
N VAL A 122 2.13 -5.20 15.89
CA VAL A 122 1.79 -4.90 17.29
C VAL A 122 0.58 -5.73 17.70
N THR A 123 0.75 -6.57 18.72
CA THR A 123 -0.33 -7.44 19.21
C THR A 123 -1.16 -6.73 20.26
N ARG A 124 -2.46 -6.62 20.00
CA ARG A 124 -3.58 -6.15 20.86
C ARG A 124 -3.95 -4.68 20.69
N VAL A 125 -5.08 -4.49 19.97
CA VAL A 125 -6.01 -3.35 20.01
C VAL A 125 -5.61 -2.05 19.29
N LEU A 126 -4.34 -1.75 19.09
CA LEU A 126 -3.94 -0.48 18.46
C LEU A 126 -4.07 -0.54 16.92
N LEU A 127 -3.99 0.62 16.25
CA LEU A 127 -3.76 0.71 14.81
C LEU A 127 -2.25 0.92 14.61
N GLY A 128 -1.69 0.41 13.52
CA GLY A 128 -0.35 0.79 13.09
C GLY A 128 -0.27 2.30 12.83
N SER A 129 0.90 2.89 13.01
CA SER A 129 1.10 4.35 12.86
C SER A 129 0.66 4.87 11.48
N VAL A 130 0.89 4.08 10.43
CA VAL A 130 0.45 4.41 9.07
C VAL A 130 -1.08 4.37 8.97
N ALA A 131 -1.70 3.28 9.41
CA ALA A 131 -3.16 3.12 9.38
C ALA A 131 -3.89 4.19 10.19
N GLU A 132 -3.38 4.52 11.39
CA GLU A 132 -3.93 5.60 12.20
C GLU A 132 -3.84 6.95 11.47
N THR A 133 -2.66 7.26 10.91
CA THR A 133 -2.43 8.56 10.25
C THR A 133 -3.29 8.71 9.00
N VAL A 134 -3.38 7.67 8.16
CA VAL A 134 -4.20 7.66 6.95
C VAL A 134 -5.68 7.82 7.33
N THR A 135 -6.19 7.04 8.29
CA THR A 135 -7.58 7.15 8.75
C THR A 135 -7.93 8.57 9.22
N ARG A 136 -6.98 9.28 9.87
CA ARG A 136 -7.21 10.64 10.36
C ARG A 136 -7.13 11.72 9.29
N ARG A 137 -6.43 11.48 8.18
CA ARG A 137 -6.04 12.52 7.20
C ARG A 137 -6.57 12.29 5.80
N SER A 138 -7.09 11.11 5.51
CA SER A 138 -7.58 10.74 4.18
C SER A 138 -8.66 11.71 3.71
N PRO A 139 -8.63 12.14 2.43
CA PRO A 139 -9.71 12.92 1.83
C PRO A 139 -10.97 12.08 1.59
N VAL A 140 -10.83 10.74 1.61
CA VAL A 140 -11.89 9.77 1.30
C VAL A 140 -12.09 8.72 2.40
N PRO A 141 -13.21 7.99 2.42
CA PRO A 141 -13.45 6.92 3.39
C PRO A 141 -12.30 5.90 3.44
N VAL A 142 -12.01 5.43 4.66
CA VAL A 142 -10.96 4.43 4.92
C VAL A 142 -11.59 3.20 5.58
N THR A 143 -11.40 2.03 4.97
CA THR A 143 -11.72 0.74 5.59
C THR A 143 -10.45 0.12 6.17
N ILE A 144 -10.51 -0.23 7.45
CA ILE A 144 -9.44 -0.97 8.13
C ILE A 144 -9.79 -2.45 8.23
N VAL A 145 -8.93 -3.30 7.68
CA VAL A 145 -9.06 -4.77 7.72
C VAL A 145 -8.11 -5.37 8.75
N ARG A 146 -8.55 -6.44 9.43
CA ARG A 146 -7.85 -7.07 10.56
C ARG A 146 -7.59 -8.55 10.31
#